data_AF-A0A0F2Q0M9-F1
#
_entry.id   AF-A0A0F2Q0M9-F1
#
_cell.length_a   1.000
_cell.length_b   1.000
_cell.length_c   1.000
_cell.angle_alpha   90.00
_cell.angle_beta   90.00
_cell.angle_gamma   90.00
#
_symmetry.space_group_name_H-M   'P 1'
#
loop_
_entity.id
_entity.type
_entity.pdbx_description
1 polymer ?
#
loop_
_entity_poly.entity_id
_entity_poly.type
_entity_poly.pdbx_seq_one_letter_code
_entity_poly.pdbx_strand_id
1 'polypeptide(L)'
;MDKRNKRLAKWKKIKSKGLVAYLLKIGILYFGLSLFLIWVFLVPFIDANFTFTFIYKEMFKTRIIVFAIISPLTGVLMAYSSWKGFEKKYG
;
A
#
# COMPACT_ATOMS: atom_id res chain seq x y z
N MET A 1 -24.44 17.72 6.32
CA MET A 1 -24.29 16.28 5.98
C MET A 1 -23.30 15.63 6.95
N ASP A 2 -23.79 14.75 7.82
CA ASP A 2 -23.02 14.10 8.89
C ASP A 2 -21.81 13.30 8.34
N LYS A 3 -20.68 13.33 9.06
CA LYS A 3 -19.41 12.66 8.71
C LYS A 3 -19.61 11.16 8.53
N ARG A 4 -20.51 10.53 9.30
CA ARG A 4 -20.84 9.11 9.20
C ARG A 4 -21.52 8.78 7.86
N ASN A 5 -22.47 9.62 7.42
CA ASN A 5 -23.20 9.42 6.15
C ASN A 5 -22.27 9.55 4.94
N LYS A 6 -21.31 10.49 4.98
CA LYS A 6 -20.27 10.61 3.93
C LYS A 6 -19.40 9.36 3.83
N ARG A 7 -19.00 8.77 4.97
CA ARG A 7 -18.19 7.54 5.01
C ARG A 7 -18.96 6.32 4.50
N LEU A 8 -20.23 6.19 4.88
CA LEU A 8 -21.12 5.13 4.39
C LEU A 8 -21.31 5.20 2.87
N ALA A 9 -21.57 6.40 2.33
CA ALA A 9 -21.71 6.60 0.88
C ALA A 9 -20.42 6.26 0.11
N LYS A 10 -19.27 6.67 0.64
CA LYS A 10 -17.96 6.32 0.07
C LYS A 10 -17.73 4.80 0.10
N TRP A 11 -18.08 4.14 1.20
CA TRP A 11 -17.98 2.68 1.34
C TRP A 11 -18.86 1.94 0.33
N LYS A 12 -20.14 2.33 0.17
CA LYS A 12 -21.03 1.73 -0.83
C LYS A 12 -20.45 1.84 -2.25
N LYS A 13 -19.88 2.99 -2.62
CA LYS A 13 -19.22 3.22 -3.91
C LYS A 13 -17.94 2.37 -4.09
N ILE A 14 -17.26 2.05 -3.01
CA ILE A 14 -16.10 1.14 -3.03
C ILE A 14 -16.59 -0.31 -3.18
N LYS A 15 -17.58 -0.70 -2.37
CA LYS A 15 -18.17 -2.05 -2.36
C LYS A 15 -18.73 -2.43 -3.73
N SER A 16 -19.37 -1.48 -4.43
CA SER A 16 -19.93 -1.71 -5.77
C SER A 16 -18.89 -2.05 -6.84
N LYS A 17 -17.60 -1.74 -6.61
CA LYS A 17 -16.50 -2.11 -7.52
C LYS A 17 -15.93 -3.50 -7.24
N GLY A 18 -16.33 -4.12 -6.13
CA GLY A 18 -15.88 -5.45 -5.73
C GLY A 18 -14.55 -5.46 -4.98
N LEU A 19 -14.33 -6.58 -4.26
CA LEU A 19 -13.15 -6.81 -3.43
C LEU A 19 -11.86 -6.80 -4.26
N VAL A 20 -11.84 -7.49 -5.40
CA VAL A 20 -10.64 -7.62 -6.25
C VAL A 20 -10.14 -6.25 -6.71
N ALA A 21 -11.03 -5.40 -7.24
CA ALA A 21 -10.67 -4.06 -7.68
C ALA A 21 -10.16 -3.19 -6.52
N TYR A 22 -10.70 -3.37 -5.31
CA TYR A 22 -10.22 -2.71 -4.11
C TYR A 22 -8.83 -3.19 -3.69
N LEU A 23 -8.57 -4.50 -3.70
CA LEU A 23 -7.26 -5.05 -3.35
C LEU A 23 -6.17 -4.61 -4.34
N LEU A 24 -6.49 -4.55 -5.64
CA LEU A 24 -5.54 -4.04 -6.64
C LEU A 24 -5.24 -2.55 -6.43
N LYS A 25 -6.28 -1.71 -6.28
CA LYS A 25 -6.09 -0.25 -6.17
C LYS A 25 -5.56 0.17 -4.81
N ILE A 26 -6.19 -0.29 -3.73
CA ILE A 26 -5.81 0.14 -2.38
C ILE A 26 -4.68 -0.72 -1.83
N GLY A 27 -4.71 -2.03 -2.08
CA GLY A 27 -3.67 -2.93 -1.61
C GLY A 27 -2.37 -2.77 -2.37
N ILE A 28 -2.36 -3.01 -3.68
CA ILE A 28 -1.12 -2.97 -4.46
C ILE A 28 -0.69 -1.53 -4.74
N LEU A 29 -1.55 -0.71 -5.35
CA LEU A 29 -1.14 0.62 -5.82
C LEU A 29 -0.98 1.67 -4.70
N TYR A 30 -1.75 1.59 -3.61
CA TYR A 30 -1.57 2.52 -2.49
C TYR A 30 -0.64 1.93 -1.43
N PHE A 31 -1.06 0.89 -0.72
CA PHE A 31 -0.26 0.37 0.40
C PHE A 31 1.04 -0.27 -0.06
N GLY A 32 1.00 -1.14 -1.08
CA GLY A 32 2.18 -1.84 -1.59
C GLY A 32 3.19 -0.89 -2.21
N LEU A 33 2.77 -0.02 -3.12
CA LEU A 33 3.67 0.95 -3.74
C LEU A 33 4.28 1.91 -2.71
N SER A 34 3.49 2.39 -1.73
CA SER A 34 4.04 3.25 -0.67
C SER A 34 5.09 2.52 0.15
N LEU A 35 4.81 1.27 0.53
CA LEU A 35 5.74 0.43 1.29
C LEU A 35 7.03 0.16 0.48
N PHE A 36 6.90 -0.10 -0.82
CA PHE A 36 8.01 -0.26 -1.75
C PHE A 36 8.89 0.99 -1.78
N LEU A 37 8.29 2.16 -2.00
CA LEU A 37 9.02 3.41 -2.10
C LEU A 37 9.74 3.75 -0.79
N ILE A 38 9.09 3.51 0.36
CA ILE A 38 9.70 3.73 1.66
C ILE A 38 10.93 2.84 1.84
N TRP A 39 10.82 1.53 1.61
CA TRP A 39 11.91 0.60 1.91
C TRP A 39 13.02 0.54 0.87
N VAL A 40 12.69 0.80 -0.39
CA VAL A 40 13.66 0.78 -1.49
C VAL A 40 14.37 2.13 -1.65
N PHE A 41 13.66 3.24 -1.42
CA PHE A 41 14.23 4.57 -1.66
C PHE A 41 14.41 5.36 -0.37
N LEU A 42 13.35 5.54 0.43
CA LEU A 42 13.40 6.47 1.56
C LEU A 42 14.38 6.00 2.66
N VAL A 43 14.30 4.72 3.05
CA VAL A 43 15.17 4.15 4.08
C VAL A 43 16.65 4.18 3.64
N PRO A 44 17.03 3.67 2.45
CA PRO A 44 18.41 3.75 1.99
C PRO A 44 18.92 5.17 1.76
N PHE A 45 18.04 6.11 1.38
CA PHE A 45 18.39 7.52 1.25
C PHE A 45 18.75 8.13 2.61
N ILE A 46 17.99 7.83 3.67
CA ILE A 46 18.30 8.24 5.03
C ILE A 46 19.61 7.58 5.50
N ASP A 47 19.76 6.27 5.29
CA ASP A 47 20.97 5.52 5.67
C ASP A 47 22.23 6.02 4.94
N ALA A 48 22.07 6.58 3.73
CA ALA A 48 23.14 7.15 2.93
C ALA A 48 23.36 8.66 3.20
N ASN A 49 22.92 9.18 4.35
CA ASN A 49 23.01 10.60 4.71
C ASN A 49 22.43 11.53 3.63
N PHE A 50 21.26 11.18 3.11
CA PHE A 50 20.54 11.92 2.06
C PHE A 50 21.31 12.02 0.73
N THR A 51 22.13 11.01 0.41
CA THR A 51 22.81 10.90 -0.89
C THR A 51 22.27 9.74 -1.72
N PHE A 52 22.35 9.83 -3.05
CA PHE A 52 21.90 8.78 -3.97
C PHE A 52 22.96 7.69 -4.24
N THR A 53 24.05 7.69 -3.48
CA THR A 53 25.16 6.73 -3.64
C THR A 53 24.72 5.27 -3.45
N PHE A 54 23.64 5.04 -2.69
CA PHE A 54 23.08 3.70 -2.47
C PHE A 54 22.57 3.02 -3.75
N ILE A 55 22.19 3.78 -4.78
CA ILE A 55 21.64 3.24 -6.04
C ILE A 55 22.69 2.39 -6.78
N TYR A 56 23.97 2.73 -6.64
CA TYR A 56 25.07 2.04 -7.30
C TYR A 56 25.53 0.78 -6.55
N LYS A 57 25.04 0.54 -5.32
CA LYS A 57 25.39 -0.65 -4.55
C LYS A 57 24.67 -1.87 -5.12
N GLU A 58 25.37 -3.00 -5.24
CA GLU A 58 24.74 -4.25 -5.73
C GLU A 58 23.51 -4.66 -4.90
N MET A 59 23.57 -4.42 -3.59
CA MET A 59 22.45 -4.66 -2.67
C MET A 59 21.16 -3.91 -3.05
N PHE A 60 21.25 -2.80 -3.78
CA PHE A 60 20.08 -2.05 -4.22
C PHE A 60 19.22 -2.85 -5.21
N LYS A 61 19.86 -3.57 -6.15
CA LYS A 61 19.16 -4.45 -7.10
C LYS A 61 18.42 -5.56 -6.36
N THR A 62 19.08 -6.20 -5.40
CA THR A 62 18.47 -7.25 -4.57
C THR A 62 17.28 -6.70 -3.77
N ARG A 63 17.42 -5.52 -3.17
CA ARG A 63 16.32 -4.85 -2.44
C ARG A 63 15.13 -4.57 -3.36
N ILE A 64 15.35 -4.07 -4.58
CA ILE A 64 14.26 -3.85 -5.55
C ILE A 64 13.48 -5.15 -5.78
N ILE A 65 14.16 -6.25 -6.09
CA ILE A 65 13.50 -7.53 -6.40
C ILE A 65 12.73 -8.05 -5.19
N VAL A 66 13.35 -8.04 -4.01
CA VAL A 66 12.73 -8.51 -2.76
C VAL A 66 11.49 -7.69 -2.42
N PHE A 67 11.60 -6.36 -2.42
CA PHE A 67 10.48 -5.50 -2.07
C PHE A 67 9.42 -5.42 -3.17
N ALA A 68 9.75 -5.68 -4.44
CA ALA A 68 8.75 -5.79 -5.51
C ALA A 68 7.79 -6.97 -5.29
N ILE A 69 8.21 -8.01 -4.57
CA ILE A 69 7.38 -9.18 -4.23
C ILE A 69 6.72 -9.01 -2.86
N ILE A 70 7.47 -8.55 -1.85
CA ILE A 70 6.94 -8.42 -0.49
C ILE A 70 5.89 -7.31 -0.43
N SER A 71 6.12 -6.18 -1.09
CA SER A 71 5.25 -5.02 -0.92
C SER A 71 3.82 -5.21 -1.45
N PRO A 72 3.57 -5.85 -2.62
CA PRO A 72 2.20 -6.15 -3.03
C PRO A 72 1.51 -7.14 -2.08
N LEU A 73 2.23 -8.15 -1.57
CA LEU A 73 1.68 -9.12 -0.62
C LEU A 73 1.24 -8.44 0.67
N THR A 74 2.12 -7.63 1.27
CA THR A 74 1.79 -6.84 2.47
C THR A 74 0.65 -5.87 2.20
N GLY A 75 0.66 -5.18 1.05
CA GLY A 75 -0.38 -4.25 0.65
C GLY A 75 -1.75 -4.91 0.51
N VAL A 76 -1.82 -6.08 -0.12
CA VAL A 76 -3.05 -6.87 -0.25
C VAL A 76 -3.58 -7.31 1.13
N LEU A 77 -2.72 -7.78 2.03
CA LEU A 77 -3.12 -8.15 3.39
C LEU A 77 -3.69 -6.97 4.17
N MET A 78 -3.05 -5.81 4.10
CA MET A 78 -3.53 -4.58 4.75
C MET A 78 -4.87 -4.10 4.17
N ALA A 79 -5.01 -4.13 2.84
CA ALA A 79 -6.26 -3.79 2.19
C ALA A 79 -7.38 -4.77 2.56
N TYR A 80 -7.11 -6.07 2.59
CA TYR A 80 -8.09 -7.08 2.98
C TYR A 80 -8.57 -6.89 4.44
N SER A 81 -7.63 -6.66 5.37
CA SER A 81 -7.96 -6.34 6.77
C SER A 81 -8.83 -5.09 6.86
N SER A 82 -8.47 -4.04 6.10
CA SER A 82 -9.25 -2.80 6.03
C SER A 82 -10.65 -3.03 5.45
N TRP A 83 -10.78 -3.85 4.40
CA TRP A 83 -12.06 -4.22 3.79
C TRP A 83 -12.97 -4.90 4.81
N LYS A 84 -12.48 -5.93 5.52
CA LYS A 84 -13.24 -6.59 6.59
C LYS A 84 -13.65 -5.61 7.69
N GLY A 85 -12.76 -4.71 8.08
CA GLY A 85 -13.08 -3.66 9.04
C GLY A 85 -14.21 -2.74 8.58
N PHE A 86 -14.24 -2.39 7.30
CA PHE A 86 -15.33 -1.61 6.72
C PHE A 86 -16.63 -2.41 6.56
N GLU A 87 -16.58 -3.68 6.16
CA GLU A 87 -17.77 -4.55 6.13
C GLU A 87 -18.39 -4.71 7.52
N LYS A 88 -17.59 -4.93 8.55
CA LYS A 88 -18.11 -5.04 9.93
C LYS A 88 -18.77 -3.74 10.42
N LYS A 89 -18.34 -2.59 9.92
CA LYS A 89 -18.77 -1.26 10.40
C LYS A 89 -19.91 -0.64 9.61
N TYR A 90 -20.00 -0.97 8.32
CA TYR A 90 -20.85 -0.30 7.34
C TYR A 90 -21.54 -1.25 6.34
N GLY A 91 -21.20 -2.54 6.39
CA GLY A 91 -21.92 -3.60 5.67
C GLY A 91 -23.16 -4.01 6.44
#